data_AF-A0A975HZS1-F1
#
_entry.id   AF-A0A975HZS1-F1
#
_cell.length_a   1.000
_cell.length_b   1.000
_cell.length_c   1.000
_cell.angle_alpha   90.00
_cell.angle_beta   90.00
_cell.angle_gamma   90.00
#
_symmetry.space_group_name_H-M   'P 1'
#
loop_
_entity.id
_entity.type
_entity.pdbx_description
1 polymer ?
#
loop_
_entity_poly.entity_id
_entity_poly.type
_entity_poly.pdbx_seq_one_letter_code
_entity_poly.pdbx_strand_id
1 'polypeptide(L)'
;MTKVSTTVAGCALGLVLVFGGCAVPSKDAPVDANWLQRMDGVLRKATPALQVRVQPAANPVKQGEVLKLRVFSNTAGFVYLLQLDSDGKALRLVFPNAMDDANFMGAGYIDLPRGNWQLPARGPTGVAYLMAVMSPTQLDLPALQAQLAYGRFELMGTYGAAMVPLRGM
;
A
#
# COMPACT_ATOMS: atom_id res chain seq x y z
N MET A 1 -29.61 -74.89 -13.52
CA MET A 1 -29.38 -75.34 -14.90
C MET A 1 -28.91 -74.14 -15.74
N THR A 2 -27.59 -74.11 -15.96
CA THR A 2 -26.75 -73.61 -17.08
C THR A 2 -27.30 -72.68 -18.19
N LYS A 3 -26.62 -71.52 -18.39
CA LYS A 3 -26.01 -70.90 -19.63
C LYS A 3 -25.92 -69.37 -19.42
N VAL A 4 -24.78 -68.66 -19.38
CA VAL A 4 -23.61 -68.44 -20.28
C VAL A 4 -23.91 -67.62 -21.55
N SER A 5 -23.17 -66.49 -21.69
CA SER A 5 -22.63 -65.79 -22.89
C SER A 5 -23.15 -64.41 -23.36
N THR A 6 -22.28 -63.38 -23.20
CA THR A 6 -21.57 -62.61 -24.29
C THR A 6 -22.09 -61.24 -24.84
N THR A 7 -21.27 -60.19 -24.59
CA THR A 7 -20.85 -59.00 -25.41
C THR A 7 -21.88 -57.91 -25.78
N VAL A 8 -21.62 -56.58 -25.63
CA VAL A 8 -20.90 -55.63 -26.53
C VAL A 8 -20.57 -54.35 -25.73
N ALA A 9 -19.28 -54.02 -25.50
CA ALA A 9 -18.46 -52.97 -26.14
C ALA A 9 -19.07 -51.55 -26.23
N GLY A 10 -18.44 -50.57 -25.57
CA GLY A 10 -18.75 -49.14 -25.74
C GLY A 10 -18.15 -48.23 -24.66
N CYS A 11 -16.83 -48.28 -24.44
CA CYS A 11 -16.17 -47.27 -23.59
C CYS A 11 -15.71 -46.12 -24.48
N ALA A 12 -16.52 -45.06 -24.51
CA ALA A 12 -16.20 -43.81 -25.21
C ALA A 12 -14.99 -43.13 -24.53
N LEU A 13 -14.02 -42.73 -25.36
CA LEU A 13 -12.89 -41.89 -24.99
C LEU A 13 -13.40 -40.53 -24.47
N GLY A 14 -13.35 -40.35 -23.15
CA GLY A 14 -13.55 -39.06 -22.51
C GLY A 14 -12.29 -38.20 -22.63
N LEU A 15 -12.36 -37.20 -23.50
CA LEU A 15 -11.37 -36.13 -23.66
C LEU A 15 -11.30 -35.31 -22.35
N VAL A 16 -10.23 -35.49 -21.56
CA VAL A 16 -9.95 -34.63 -20.41
C VAL A 16 -9.37 -33.32 -20.94
N LEU A 17 -10.21 -32.28 -21.01
CA LEU A 17 -9.76 -30.91 -21.18
C LEU A 17 -9.06 -30.46 -19.89
N VAL A 18 -7.72 -30.43 -19.93
CA VAL A 18 -6.90 -29.78 -18.91
C VAL A 18 -7.09 -28.27 -19.09
N PHE A 19 -7.99 -27.67 -18.31
CA PHE A 19 -8.01 -26.22 -18.17
C PHE A 19 -6.73 -25.78 -17.48
N GLY A 20 -5.83 -25.17 -18.25
CA GLY A 20 -4.72 -24.38 -17.74
C GLY A 20 -5.26 -23.20 -16.96
N GLY A 21 -5.44 -23.38 -15.66
CA GLY A 21 -5.74 -22.28 -14.76
C GLY A 21 -4.56 -21.31 -14.76
N CYS A 22 -4.78 -20.09 -15.24
CA CYS A 22 -3.94 -18.97 -14.83
C CYS A 22 -4.08 -18.89 -13.31
N ALA A 23 -3.01 -19.23 -12.58
CA ALA A 23 -2.97 -19.07 -11.14
C ALA A 23 -3.19 -17.58 -10.82
N VAL A 24 -4.37 -17.25 -10.30
CA VAL A 24 -4.61 -15.95 -9.68
C VAL A 24 -3.66 -15.91 -8.48
N PRO A 25 -2.71 -14.97 -8.40
CA PRO A 25 -1.81 -14.90 -7.26
C PRO A 25 -2.66 -14.65 -6.01
N SER A 26 -2.64 -15.62 -5.10
CA SER A 26 -3.44 -15.63 -3.88
C SER A 26 -3.06 -14.44 -3.01
N LYS A 27 -4.09 -13.73 -2.52
CA LYS A 27 -4.03 -12.62 -1.55
C LYS A 27 -3.28 -12.97 -0.24
N ASP A 28 -3.01 -14.26 -0.01
CA ASP A 28 -2.51 -14.82 1.24
C ASP A 28 -1.07 -15.34 1.14
N ALA A 29 -0.31 -15.03 0.08
CA ALA A 29 1.14 -15.22 0.15
C ALA A 29 1.66 -14.33 1.30
N PRO A 30 2.29 -14.88 2.34
CA PRO A 30 3.01 -14.05 3.29
C PRO A 30 4.17 -13.49 2.49
N VAL A 31 4.01 -12.29 1.95
CA VAL A 31 5.20 -11.52 1.61
C VAL A 31 5.85 -11.28 2.96
N ASP A 32 7.03 -11.85 3.16
CA ASP A 32 8.01 -11.41 4.14
C ASP A 32 8.50 -10.01 3.75
N ALA A 33 7.55 -9.09 3.60
CA ALA A 33 7.75 -7.75 3.13
C ALA A 33 8.51 -6.99 4.22
N ASN A 34 9.83 -6.92 4.07
CA ASN A 34 10.62 -5.90 4.73
C ASN A 34 10.22 -4.51 4.18
N TRP A 35 9.13 -3.95 4.69
CA TRP A 35 8.57 -2.68 4.26
C TRP A 35 9.50 -1.51 4.57
N LEU A 36 10.20 -1.55 5.71
CA LEU A 36 11.16 -0.52 6.09
C LEU A 36 12.30 -0.41 5.08
N GLN A 37 12.85 -1.54 4.64
CA GLN A 37 13.89 -1.54 3.60
C GLN A 37 13.39 -0.97 2.26
N ARG A 38 12.13 -1.25 1.89
CA ARG A 38 11.54 -0.73 0.65
C ARG A 38 11.26 0.77 0.73
N MET A 39 10.71 1.23 1.86
CA MET A 39 10.50 2.63 2.17
C MET A 39 11.84 3.39 2.18
N ASP A 40 12.89 2.83 2.77
CA ASP A 40 14.24 3.40 2.71
C ASP A 40 14.77 3.47 1.26
N GLY A 41 14.48 2.44 0.46
CA GLY A 41 14.76 2.44 -0.98
C GLY A 41 14.09 3.61 -1.73
N VAL A 42 12.84 3.93 -1.39
CA VAL A 42 12.11 5.09 -1.93
C VAL A 42 12.73 6.40 -1.45
N LEU A 43 13.05 6.53 -0.15
CA LEU A 43 13.70 7.73 0.39
C LEU A 43 15.03 8.04 -0.29
N ARG A 44 15.87 7.03 -0.51
CA ARG A 44 17.18 7.19 -1.16
C ARG A 44 17.11 7.61 -2.62
N LYS A 45 16.02 7.26 -3.31
CA LYS A 45 15.77 7.61 -4.71
C LYS A 45 15.01 8.94 -4.86
N ALA A 46 14.59 9.57 -3.76
CA ALA A 46 13.92 10.86 -3.79
C ALA A 46 14.84 11.95 -4.37
N THR A 47 14.26 12.85 -5.14
CA THR A 47 14.95 13.97 -5.77
C THR A 47 15.29 15.04 -4.73
N PRO A 48 16.57 15.37 -4.47
CA PRO A 48 16.95 16.28 -3.38
C PRO A 48 16.36 17.69 -3.48
N ALA A 49 16.08 18.17 -4.69
CA ALA A 49 15.47 19.49 -4.92
C ALA A 49 13.97 19.54 -4.54
N LEU A 50 13.30 18.39 -4.51
CA LEU A 50 11.90 18.23 -4.11
C LEU A 50 11.85 17.88 -2.62
N GLN A 51 11.88 18.92 -1.79
CA GLN A 51 11.91 18.78 -0.35
C GLN A 51 10.50 18.47 0.17
N VAL A 52 10.40 17.41 0.97
CA VAL A 52 9.16 17.01 1.66
C VAL A 52 9.46 16.89 3.15
N ARG A 53 8.48 17.25 3.98
CA ARG A 53 8.55 17.03 5.43
C ARG A 53 7.20 16.53 5.92
N VAL A 54 7.20 15.63 6.89
CA VAL A 54 6.00 15.18 7.58
C VAL A 54 6.14 15.51 9.05
N GLN A 55 5.15 16.20 9.61
CA GLN A 55 5.13 16.60 11.00
C GLN A 55 3.84 16.14 11.67
N PRO A 56 3.87 15.06 12.46
CA PRO A 56 2.77 14.70 13.34
C PRO A 56 2.53 15.80 14.39
N ALA A 57 1.26 16.03 14.74
CA ALA A 57 0.88 16.97 15.79
C ALA A 57 1.24 16.46 17.20
N ALA A 58 1.27 15.14 17.37
CA ALA A 58 1.67 14.46 18.59
C ALA A 58 2.60 13.28 18.28
N ASN A 59 3.61 13.10 19.13
CA ASN A 59 4.49 11.93 19.16
C ASN A 59 5.13 11.85 20.57
N PRO A 60 4.80 10.88 21.42
CA PRO A 60 4.06 9.65 21.13
C PRO A 60 2.57 9.89 20.85
N VAL A 61 1.95 8.94 20.17
CA VAL A 61 0.51 8.88 19.85
C VAL A 61 -0.10 7.74 20.66
N LYS A 62 -1.32 7.91 21.19
CA LYS A 62 -2.02 6.80 21.86
C LYS A 62 -2.76 5.94 20.85
N GLN A 63 -2.81 4.62 21.08
CA GLN A 63 -3.65 3.71 20.31
C GLN A 63 -5.11 4.22 20.27
N GLY A 64 -5.73 4.22 19.09
CA GLY A 64 -7.09 4.71 18.87
C GLY A 64 -7.23 6.24 18.75
N GLU A 65 -6.18 7.01 19.02
CA GLU A 65 -6.19 8.46 18.82
C GLU A 65 -6.20 8.81 17.32
N VAL A 66 -6.90 9.90 16.96
CA VAL A 66 -6.89 10.39 15.59
C VAL A 66 -5.57 11.11 15.32
N LEU A 67 -4.77 10.53 14.42
CA LEU A 67 -3.54 11.15 13.93
C LEU A 67 -3.88 12.45 13.21
N LYS A 68 -3.23 13.53 13.64
CA LYS A 68 -3.17 14.80 12.90
C LYS A 68 -1.73 15.03 12.50
N LEU A 69 -1.51 15.41 11.25
CA LEU A 69 -0.18 15.71 10.73
C LEU A 69 -0.24 16.81 9.68
N ARG A 70 0.90 17.46 9.50
CA ARG A 70 1.14 18.42 8.43
C ARG A 70 2.19 17.87 7.48
N VAL A 71 1.88 17.87 6.19
CA VAL A 71 2.85 17.57 5.13
C VAL A 71 3.27 18.88 4.50
N PHE A 72 4.58 19.10 4.40
CA PHE A 72 5.17 20.28 3.77
C PHE A 72 5.86 19.90 2.46
N SER A 73 5.85 20.80 1.49
CA SER A 73 6.69 20.72 0.31
C SER A 73 7.09 22.11 -0.20
N ASN A 74 8.29 22.21 -0.77
CA ASN A 74 8.76 23.43 -1.44
C ASN A 74 8.23 23.58 -2.88
N THR A 75 7.55 22.58 -3.42
CA THR A 75 6.99 22.58 -4.78
C THR A 75 5.51 22.20 -4.78
N ALA A 76 4.77 22.60 -5.82
CA ALA A 76 3.43 22.08 -6.06
C ALA A 76 3.48 20.63 -6.58
N GLY A 77 2.45 19.84 -6.31
CA GLY A 77 2.35 18.47 -6.78
C GLY A 77 1.25 17.65 -6.09
N PHE A 78 1.28 16.35 -6.35
CA PHE A 78 0.36 15.36 -5.80
C PHE A 78 0.98 14.69 -4.57
N VAL A 79 0.28 14.76 -3.45
CA VAL A 79 0.69 14.17 -2.17
C VAL A 79 0.11 12.77 -2.03
N TYR A 80 0.94 11.87 -1.52
CA TYR A 80 0.54 10.52 -1.13
C TYR A 80 1.05 10.25 0.27
N LEU A 81 0.17 9.80 1.16
CA LEU A 81 0.54 9.40 2.53
C LEU A 81 0.38 7.89 2.64
N LEU A 82 1.46 7.22 3.04
CA LEU A 82 1.48 5.80 3.35
C LEU A 82 1.73 5.59 4.85
N GLN A 83 1.12 4.56 5.41
CA GLN A 83 1.33 4.13 6.79
C GLN A 83 1.81 2.68 6.80
N LEU A 84 2.97 2.45 7.43
CA LEU A 84 3.40 1.14 7.87
C LEU A 84 2.92 0.92 9.31
N ASP A 85 2.12 -0.12 9.52
CA ASP A 85 1.62 -0.48 10.84
C ASP A 85 2.76 -0.94 11.77
N SER A 86 2.54 -0.86 13.08
CA SER A 86 3.57 -1.09 14.11
C SER A 86 4.07 -2.53 14.20
N ASP A 87 3.32 -3.51 13.67
CA ASP A 87 3.77 -4.88 13.52
C ASP A 87 4.68 -5.10 12.29
N GLY A 88 4.87 -4.06 11.47
CA GLY A 88 5.71 -4.08 10.28
C GLY A 88 5.15 -4.91 9.12
N LYS A 89 3.89 -5.38 9.20
CA LYS A 89 3.34 -6.34 8.22
C LYS A 89 2.63 -5.67 7.05
N ALA A 90 2.03 -4.50 7.28
CA ALA A 90 1.18 -3.84 6.28
C ALA A 90 1.60 -2.39 6.03
N LEU A 91 1.98 -2.10 4.78
CA LEU A 91 2.10 -0.74 4.24
C LEU A 91 0.84 -0.40 3.45
N ARG A 92 0.15 0.67 3.84
CA ARG A 92 -1.14 1.07 3.26
C ARG A 92 -1.09 2.50 2.76
N LEU A 93 -1.62 2.74 1.56
CA LEU A 93 -1.93 4.10 1.11
C LEU A 93 -3.14 4.62 1.90
N VAL A 94 -2.95 5.68 2.68
CA VAL A 94 -4.00 6.27 3.52
C VAL A 94 -4.53 7.60 2.94
N PHE A 95 -3.77 8.25 2.05
CA PHE A 95 -4.20 9.44 1.32
C PHE A 95 -3.51 9.48 -0.07
N PRO A 96 -4.22 9.76 -1.18
CA PRO A 96 -5.68 9.89 -1.28
C PRO A 96 -6.41 8.59 -0.91
N ASN A 97 -7.70 8.71 -0.60
CA ASN A 97 -8.58 7.60 -0.27
C ASN A 97 -10.00 7.85 -0.79
N ALA A 98 -10.93 6.92 -0.54
CA ALA A 98 -12.30 7.00 -1.06
C ALA A 98 -13.12 8.19 -0.52
N MET A 99 -12.76 8.75 0.64
CA MET A 99 -13.42 9.91 1.23
C MET A 99 -12.79 11.21 0.74
N ASP A 100 -11.50 11.17 0.39
CA ASP A 100 -10.69 12.34 0.09
C ASP A 100 -9.64 12.04 -1.00
N ASP A 101 -9.95 12.41 -2.23
CA ASP A 101 -9.13 12.18 -3.42
C ASP A 101 -8.39 13.43 -3.92
N ALA A 102 -8.69 14.61 -3.37
CA ALA A 102 -8.15 15.89 -3.79
C ALA A 102 -6.70 16.09 -3.32
N ASN A 103 -5.78 15.28 -3.84
CA ASN A 103 -4.41 15.16 -3.34
C ASN A 103 -3.40 16.11 -3.98
N PHE A 104 -3.83 16.98 -4.89
CA PHE A 104 -3.00 18.07 -5.39
C PHE A 104 -2.90 19.21 -4.37
N MET A 105 -1.70 19.75 -4.19
CA MET A 105 -1.46 20.99 -3.42
C MET A 105 -0.41 21.87 -4.11
N GLY A 106 -0.47 23.17 -3.83
CA GLY A 106 0.62 24.10 -4.15
C GLY A 106 1.84 23.88 -3.25
N ALA A 107 2.90 24.65 -3.47
CA ALA A 107 4.00 24.73 -2.51
C ALA A 107 3.50 25.26 -1.15
N GLY A 108 4.07 24.78 -0.05
CA GLY A 108 3.63 25.12 1.30
C GLY A 108 3.33 23.87 2.11
N TYR A 109 2.11 23.79 2.66
CA TYR A 109 1.70 22.66 3.50
C TYR A 109 0.23 22.27 3.29
N ILE A 110 -0.09 21.03 3.65
CA ILE A 110 -1.46 20.53 3.81
C ILE A 110 -1.59 19.85 5.18
N ASP A 111 -2.70 20.14 5.86
CA ASP A 111 -3.08 19.47 7.10
C ASP A 111 -3.95 18.25 6.79
N LEU A 112 -3.58 17.10 7.35
CA LEU A 112 -4.26 15.82 7.18
C LEU A 112 -4.55 15.17 8.55
N PRO A 113 -5.65 14.42 8.69
CA PRO A 113 -6.74 14.29 7.74
C PRO A 113 -7.56 15.58 7.62
N ARG A 114 -8.21 15.78 6.47
CA ARG A 114 -9.21 16.84 6.29
C ARG A 114 -10.55 16.39 6.86
N GLY A 115 -11.49 17.32 7.02
CA GLY A 115 -12.72 17.12 7.81
C GLY A 115 -13.63 15.97 7.38
N ASN A 116 -13.46 15.41 6.18
CA ASN A 116 -14.23 14.31 5.63
C ASN A 116 -13.71 12.90 6.01
N TRP A 117 -12.56 12.77 6.68
CA TRP A 117 -12.03 11.46 7.07
C TRP A 117 -11.19 11.50 8.35
N GLN A 118 -10.86 10.31 8.87
CA GLN A 118 -10.03 10.16 10.06
C GLN A 118 -8.93 9.12 9.83
N LEU A 119 -7.76 9.37 10.42
CA LEU A 119 -6.64 8.45 10.43
C LEU A 119 -6.38 7.98 11.86
N PRO A 120 -7.12 6.98 12.37
CA PRO A 120 -6.88 6.49 13.72
C PRO A 120 -5.54 5.75 13.79
N ALA A 121 -4.84 5.94 14.91
CA ALA A 121 -3.67 5.17 15.27
C ALA A 121 -4.07 3.70 15.51
N ARG A 122 -3.79 2.85 14.52
CA ARG A 122 -4.07 1.41 14.52
C ARG A 122 -2.78 0.61 14.66
N GLY A 123 -2.90 -0.61 15.17
CA GLY A 123 -1.79 -1.54 15.39
C GLY A 123 -1.59 -1.85 16.87
N PRO A 124 -0.82 -2.90 17.21
CA PRO A 124 -0.38 -3.15 18.58
C PRO A 124 0.63 -2.10 19.05
N THR A 125 0.79 -1.97 20.36
CA THR A 125 1.78 -1.05 20.96
C THR A 125 3.18 -1.24 20.37
N GLY A 126 3.75 -0.20 19.77
CA GLY A 126 5.03 -0.24 19.08
C GLY A 126 5.39 1.04 18.32
N VAL A 127 6.07 0.87 17.19
CA VAL A 127 6.50 1.97 16.30
C VAL A 127 5.93 1.77 14.91
N ALA A 128 4.97 2.60 14.53
CA ALA A 128 4.50 2.71 13.16
C ALA A 128 5.34 3.74 12.39
N TYR A 129 5.23 3.77 11.06
CA TYR A 129 5.90 4.76 10.23
C TYR A 129 4.92 5.42 9.27
N LEU A 130 4.99 6.74 9.16
CA LEU A 130 4.33 7.48 8.08
C LEU A 130 5.37 7.86 7.03
N MET A 131 5.01 7.72 5.77
CA MET A 131 5.76 8.26 4.64
C MET A 131 4.85 9.18 3.83
N ALA A 132 5.28 10.42 3.63
CA ALA A 132 4.71 11.27 2.58
C ALA A 132 5.60 11.22 1.35
N VAL A 133 4.94 11.14 0.20
CA VAL A 133 5.54 11.25 -1.13
C VAL A 133 4.88 12.42 -1.82
N MET A 134 5.69 13.27 -2.45
CA MET A 134 5.23 14.36 -3.31
C MET A 134 5.71 14.08 -4.74
N SER A 135 4.78 14.01 -5.69
CA SER A 135 5.10 13.79 -7.10
C SER A 135 4.61 14.97 -7.95
N PRO A 136 5.42 15.53 -8.87
CA PRO A 136 4.98 16.55 -9.81
C PRO A 136 3.87 16.06 -10.75
N THR A 137 3.81 14.75 -11.02
CA THR A 137 2.80 14.10 -11.85
C THR A 137 1.97 13.13 -11.04
N GLN A 138 0.70 12.94 -11.43
CA GLN A 138 -0.18 12.01 -10.74
C GLN A 138 0.33 10.56 -10.90
N LEU A 139 0.50 9.86 -9.78
CA LEU A 139 0.80 8.42 -9.75
C LEU A 139 -0.41 7.60 -10.18
N ASP A 140 -0.14 6.49 -10.87
CA ASP A 140 -1.13 5.43 -11.12
C ASP A 140 -1.47 4.73 -9.80
N LEU A 141 -2.59 5.13 -9.20
CA LEU A 141 -3.06 4.61 -7.91
C LEU A 141 -3.39 3.10 -7.96
N PRO A 142 -4.14 2.59 -8.96
CA PRO A 142 -4.32 1.16 -9.13
C PRO A 142 -2.99 0.38 -9.19
N ALA A 143 -2.02 0.85 -9.96
CA ALA A 143 -0.71 0.20 -10.04
C ALA A 143 0.03 0.23 -8.69
N LEU A 144 0.03 1.37 -7.99
CA LEU A 144 0.63 1.49 -6.66
C LEU A 144 -0.03 0.54 -5.66
N GLN A 145 -1.36 0.48 -5.63
CA GLN A 145 -2.09 -0.42 -4.73
C GLN A 145 -1.80 -1.89 -5.05
N ALA A 146 -1.74 -2.25 -6.33
CA ALA A 146 -1.34 -3.60 -6.75
C ALA A 146 0.09 -3.93 -6.31
N GLN A 147 1.04 -2.99 -6.46
CA GLN A 147 2.39 -3.19 -5.95
C GLN A 147 2.38 -3.49 -4.45
N LEU A 148 1.68 -2.67 -3.65
CA LEU A 148 1.61 -2.86 -2.19
C LEU A 148 1.00 -4.21 -1.81
N ALA A 149 -0.06 -4.65 -2.52
CA ALA A 149 -0.68 -5.95 -2.32
C ALA A 149 0.28 -7.12 -2.60
N TYR A 150 1.22 -6.94 -3.53
CA TYR A 150 2.27 -7.92 -3.84
C TYR A 150 3.57 -7.69 -3.07
N GLY A 151 3.57 -6.87 -2.02
CA GLY A 151 4.78 -6.68 -1.24
C GLY A 151 5.87 -5.91 -1.98
N ARG A 152 5.49 -5.05 -2.93
CA ARG A 152 6.39 -4.21 -3.72
C ARG A 152 6.08 -2.75 -3.41
N PHE A 153 7.10 -1.90 -3.49
CA PHE A 153 6.90 -0.46 -3.38
C PHE A 153 8.02 0.24 -4.13
N GLU A 154 7.72 0.68 -5.34
CA GLU A 154 8.65 1.36 -6.22
C GLU A 154 7.95 2.52 -6.91
N LEU A 155 8.58 3.70 -6.84
CA LEU A 155 8.10 4.90 -7.50
C LEU A 155 9.01 5.21 -8.68
N MET A 156 8.38 5.46 -9.84
CA MET A 156 9.04 5.87 -11.07
C MET A 156 8.97 7.39 -11.20
N GLY A 157 9.96 7.97 -11.88
CA GLY A 157 10.00 9.41 -12.16
C GLY A 157 10.53 10.25 -11.00
N THR A 158 10.25 11.56 -11.06
CA THR A 158 10.72 12.54 -10.09
C THR A 158 9.74 12.60 -8.92
N TYR A 159 10.23 12.53 -7.69
CA TYR A 159 9.42 12.70 -6.50
C TYR A 159 10.28 13.16 -5.32
N GLY A 160 9.66 13.81 -4.35
CA GLY A 160 10.20 14.01 -3.01
C GLY A 160 9.56 13.01 -2.05
N ALA A 161 10.26 12.65 -0.98
CA ALA A 161 9.72 11.78 0.05
C ALA A 161 10.27 12.12 1.42
N ALA A 162 9.47 11.90 2.46
CA ALA A 162 9.89 12.00 3.85
C ALA A 162 9.19 10.94 4.69
N MET A 163 9.88 10.48 5.72
CA MET A 163 9.39 9.44 6.62
C MET A 163 9.54 9.88 8.08
N VAL A 164 8.56 9.54 8.91
CA VAL A 164 8.58 9.83 10.35
C VAL A 164 8.08 8.62 11.14
N PRO A 165 8.77 8.23 12.24
CA PRO A 165 8.27 7.20 13.15
C PRO A 165 7.17 7.78 14.07
N LEU A 166 6.13 6.98 14.31
CA LEU A 166 5.09 7.24 15.29
C LEU A 166 5.24 6.25 16.45
N ARG A 167 5.57 6.75 17.65
CA ARG A 167 5.77 5.92 18.83
C ARG A 167 4.49 5.83 19.66
N GLY A 168 4.26 4.70 20.31
CA GLY A 168 3.19 4.53 21.30
C GLY A 168 1.82 4.11 20.75
N MET A 169 1.74 3.90 19.43
CA MET A 169 0.59 3.28 18.75
C MET A 169 0.52 1.81 19.08
#